data_AF-A0A5C3EMD7-F1
#
_entry.id   AF-A0A5C3EMD7-F1
#
_cell.length_a   1.000
_cell.length_b   1.000
_cell.length_c   1.000
_cell.angle_alpha   90.00
_cell.angle_beta   90.00
_cell.angle_gamma   90.00
#
_symmetry.space_group_name_H-M   'P 1'
#
loop_
_entity.id
_entity.type
_entity.pdbx_description
1 polymer ?
#
loop_
_entity_poly.entity_id
_entity_poly.type
_entity_poly.pdbx_seq_one_letter_code
_entity_poly.pdbx_strand_id
1 'polypeptide(L)'
;MRFTAALTLAIVASVCVTSVQGASESFCTKNKNGTGGVNYQVSKDCCAATREHWTTFFNESVDKCQDLFNGINLGRYVRCCGSRGAGSQGS
;
A
#
# COMPACT_ATOMS: atom_id res chain seq x y z
N MET A 1 16.92 9.31 53.44
CA MET A 1 18.03 8.96 52.51
C MET A 1 17.66 7.58 51.96
N ARG A 2 17.01 7.48 50.79
CA ARG A 2 17.56 7.40 49.41
C ARG A 2 18.45 6.16 49.20
N PHE A 3 18.46 5.68 47.94
CA PHE A 3 19.19 4.55 47.33
C PHE A 3 18.36 3.27 47.18
N THR A 4 18.01 2.75 45.99
CA THR A 4 18.17 3.21 44.62
C THR A 4 17.15 2.42 43.80
N ALA A 5 16.15 3.11 43.24
CA ALA A 5 15.38 2.57 42.14
C ALA A 5 16.34 2.44 40.94
N ALA A 6 16.66 1.21 40.54
CA ALA A 6 17.49 1.03 39.36
C ALA A 6 17.19 -0.31 38.68
N LEU A 7 16.61 -0.19 37.49
CA LEU A 7 17.06 -0.86 36.26
C LEU A 7 16.91 -2.40 36.22
N THR A 8 16.16 -3.02 35.31
CA THR A 8 15.83 -2.62 33.94
C THR A 8 14.59 -3.39 33.47
N LEU A 9 13.54 -2.64 33.10
CA LEU A 9 12.48 -3.09 32.22
C LEU A 9 13.11 -3.47 30.86
N ALA A 10 13.21 -4.77 30.56
CA ALA A 10 13.49 -5.22 29.19
C ALA A 10 12.21 -5.09 28.36
N ILE A 11 11.88 -3.86 27.94
CA ILE A 11 10.87 -3.63 26.91
C ILE A 11 11.51 -4.05 25.60
N VAL A 12 11.25 -5.29 25.18
CA VAL A 12 11.52 -5.71 23.80
C VAL A 12 10.54 -4.92 22.93
N ALA A 13 10.99 -3.76 22.45
CA ALA A 13 10.30 -3.02 21.42
C ALA A 13 10.37 -3.85 20.13
N SER A 14 9.39 -4.73 19.93
CA SER A 14 9.11 -5.33 18.63
C SER A 14 8.70 -4.22 17.67
N VAL A 15 9.69 -3.62 17.02
CA VAL A 15 9.46 -2.73 15.89
C VAL A 15 8.89 -3.62 14.79
N CYS A 16 7.57 -3.59 14.59
CA CYS A 16 6.94 -4.18 13.42
C CYS A 16 7.45 -3.42 12.20
N VAL A 17 8.57 -3.89 11.63
CA VAL A 17 9.01 -3.51 10.29
C VAL A 17 7.92 -3.97 9.34
N THR A 18 6.96 -3.11 9.04
CA THR A 18 6.06 -3.29 7.91
C THR A 18 6.92 -3.10 6.68
N SER A 19 7.43 -4.20 6.12
CA SER A 19 8.02 -4.20 4.79
C SER A 19 6.97 -3.63 3.84
N VAL A 20 7.17 -2.40 3.39
CA VAL A 20 6.36 -1.83 2.32
C VAL A 20 6.77 -2.60 1.07
N GLN A 21 5.95 -3.56 0.66
CA GLN A 21 6.12 -4.23 -0.61
C GLN A 21 5.89 -3.19 -1.69
N GLY A 22 6.96 -2.83 -2.41
CA GLY A 22 6.88 -2.09 -3.65
C GLY A 22 6.34 -3.02 -4.72
N ALA A 23 5.29 -2.60 -5.43
CA ALA A 23 4.77 -3.33 -6.58
C ALA A 23 5.11 -2.59 -7.87
N SER A 24 5.44 -3.34 -8.92
CA SER A 24 5.68 -2.80 -10.26
C SER A 24 4.36 -2.36 -10.88
N GLU A 25 3.29 -3.11 -10.58
CA GLU A 25 1.93 -2.81 -10.99
C GLU A 25 0.92 -3.07 -9.86
N SER A 26 -0.15 -2.27 -9.82
CA SER A 26 -1.25 -2.47 -8.87
C SER A 26 -2.58 -1.99 -9.43
N PHE A 27 -3.67 -2.66 -9.06
CA PHE A 27 -5.02 -2.29 -9.45
C PHE A 27 -6.03 -2.65 -8.36
N CYS A 28 -7.12 -1.89 -8.30
CA CYS A 28 -8.25 -2.18 -7.45
C CYS A 28 -9.19 -3.16 -8.15
N THR A 29 -9.79 -4.06 -7.39
CA THR A 29 -10.76 -5.05 -7.89
C THR A 29 -12.17 -4.71 -7.45
N LYS A 30 -13.17 -5.13 -8.22
CA LYS A 30 -14.58 -4.81 -7.90
C LYS A 30 -15.01 -5.36 -6.55
N ASN A 31 -14.50 -6.53 -6.15
CA ASN A 31 -14.83 -7.18 -4.89
C ASN A 31 -13.71 -7.01 -3.86
N LYS A 32 -14.06 -6.80 -2.59
CA LYS A 32 -13.10 -6.62 -1.47
C LYS A 32 -12.12 -7.78 -1.28
N ASN A 33 -12.47 -8.98 -1.73
CA ASN A 33 -11.64 -10.17 -1.62
C ASN A 33 -10.59 -10.30 -2.75
N GLY A 34 -10.40 -9.29 -3.60
CA GLY A 34 -9.43 -9.34 -4.69
C GLY A 34 -9.97 -9.96 -5.98
N THR A 35 -11.29 -10.17 -6.10
CA THR A 35 -11.93 -10.81 -7.27
C THR A 35 -12.87 -9.84 -8.02
N GLY A 36 -13.50 -10.32 -9.10
CA GLY A 36 -14.46 -9.51 -9.87
C GLY A 36 -13.82 -8.62 -10.94
N GLY A 37 -12.54 -8.85 -11.25
CA GLY A 37 -11.80 -8.09 -12.26
C GLY A 37 -11.45 -6.67 -11.81
N VAL A 38 -10.84 -5.91 -12.73
CA VAL A 38 -10.39 -4.54 -12.47
C VAL A 38 -11.58 -3.60 -12.25
N ASN A 39 -11.48 -2.75 -11.24
CA ASN A 39 -12.35 -1.62 -11.03
C ASN A 39 -11.67 -0.36 -11.58
N TYR A 40 -11.85 -0.12 -12.89
CA TYR A 40 -11.16 0.95 -13.64
C TYR A 40 -11.16 2.31 -12.94
N GLN A 41 -12.36 2.80 -12.56
CA GLN A 41 -12.51 4.12 -11.98
C GLN A 41 -11.75 4.24 -10.65
N VAL A 42 -11.88 3.22 -9.79
CA VAL A 42 -11.23 3.19 -8.48
C VAL A 42 -9.73 3.02 -8.62
N SER A 43 -9.26 2.19 -9.57
CA SER A 43 -7.84 2.00 -9.86
C SER A 43 -7.18 3.29 -10.33
N LYS A 44 -7.84 4.02 -11.23
CA LYS A 44 -7.36 5.31 -11.78
C LYS A 44 -7.29 6.38 -10.69
N ASP A 45 -8.36 6.54 -9.92
CA ASP A 45 -8.41 7.48 -8.81
C ASP A 45 -7.36 7.16 -7.75
N CYS A 46 -7.19 5.88 -7.40
CA CYS A 46 -6.21 5.47 -6.41
C CYS A 46 -4.79 5.64 -6.91
N CYS A 47 -4.51 5.36 -8.18
CA CYS A 47 -3.20 5.59 -8.76
C CYS A 47 -2.81 7.07 -8.69
N ALA A 48 -3.73 7.98 -9.00
CA ALA A 48 -3.50 9.42 -8.86
C ALA A 48 -3.32 9.84 -7.39
N ALA A 49 -4.14 9.29 -6.48
CA ALA A 49 -4.11 9.66 -5.05
C ALA A 49 -2.89 9.13 -4.29
N THR A 50 -2.35 7.97 -4.71
CA THR A 50 -1.17 7.35 -4.08
C THR A 50 0.09 7.52 -4.90
N ARG A 51 0.09 8.45 -5.87
CA ARG A 51 1.25 8.74 -6.72
C ARG A 51 2.37 9.35 -5.87
N GLU A 52 3.39 8.55 -5.55
CA GLU A 52 4.55 9.01 -4.79
C GLU A 52 5.70 9.46 -5.70
N HIS A 53 5.83 8.83 -6.87
CA HIS A 53 6.90 9.11 -7.82
C HIS A 53 6.34 9.64 -9.14
N TRP A 54 7.14 10.46 -9.83
CA TRP A 54 6.80 10.94 -11.17
C TRP A 54 6.76 9.81 -12.21
N THR A 55 7.39 8.68 -11.89
CA THR A 55 7.43 7.43 -12.65
C THR A 55 6.19 6.56 -12.46
N THR A 56 5.33 6.91 -11.48
CA THR A 56 4.08 6.22 -11.21
C THR A 56 2.96 6.83 -12.06
N PHE A 57 2.31 6.02 -12.88
CA PHE A 57 1.21 6.47 -13.75
C PHE A 57 0.16 5.38 -13.90
N PHE A 58 -1.05 5.79 -14.28
CA PHE A 58 -2.11 4.86 -14.63
C PHE A 58 -2.00 4.53 -16.12
N ASN A 59 -1.77 3.26 -16.44
CA ASN A 59 -1.72 2.78 -17.81
C ASN A 59 -3.12 2.33 -18.25
N GLU A 60 -3.77 3.18 -19.06
CA GLU A 60 -5.13 2.91 -19.56
C GLU A 60 -5.20 1.74 -20.54
N SER A 61 -4.08 1.28 -21.12
CA SER A 61 -4.08 0.13 -22.02
C SER A 61 -4.25 -1.20 -21.30
N VAL A 62 -3.90 -1.24 -20.00
CA VAL A 62 -3.97 -2.46 -19.17
C VAL A 62 -4.81 -2.26 -17.89
N ASP A 63 -5.38 -1.07 -17.71
CA ASP A 63 -6.19 -0.66 -16.56
C ASP A 63 -5.48 -0.80 -15.18
N LYS A 64 -4.16 -0.62 -15.17
CA LYS A 64 -3.33 -0.76 -13.95
C LYS A 64 -2.54 0.50 -13.65
N CYS A 65 -2.32 0.75 -12.36
CA CYS A 65 -1.26 1.64 -11.92
C CYS A 65 0.08 0.94 -12.10
N GLN A 66 1.06 1.63 -12.67
CA GLN A 66 2.40 1.10 -12.89
C GLN A 66 3.44 2.09 -12.40
N ASP A 67 4.57 1.58 -11.93
CA ASP A 67 5.77 2.37 -11.67
C ASP A 67 6.99 1.73 -12.34
N LEU A 68 7.78 2.54 -13.04
CA LEU A 68 8.89 2.05 -13.86
C LEU A 68 10.21 1.86 -13.11
N PHE A 69 10.38 2.43 -11.91
CA PHE A 69 11.70 2.52 -11.27
C PHE A 69 11.70 2.40 -9.75
N ASN A 70 10.76 3.04 -9.07
CA ASN A 70 10.72 3.19 -7.61
C ASN A 70 9.72 2.22 -6.95
N GLY A 71 8.80 1.66 -7.74
CA GLY A 71 7.71 0.82 -7.26
C GLY A 71 6.55 1.64 -6.66
N ILE A 72 5.40 0.98 -6.58
CA ILE A 72 4.18 1.51 -5.99
C ILE A 72 4.13 1.08 -4.52
N ASN A 73 3.85 2.02 -3.61
CA ASN A 73 3.57 1.69 -2.22
C ASN A 73 2.26 0.93 -2.09
N LEU A 74 2.35 -0.40 -2.11
CA LEU A 74 1.18 -1.29 -2.11
C LEU A 74 0.33 -1.09 -0.86
N GLY A 75 0.92 -0.78 0.29
CA GLY A 75 0.19 -0.50 1.53
C GLY A 75 -0.75 0.71 1.42
N ARG A 76 -0.28 1.81 0.82
CA ARG A 76 -1.13 2.99 0.55
C ARG A 76 -2.17 2.68 -0.52
N TYR A 77 -1.80 1.96 -1.57
CA TYR A 77 -2.69 1.59 -2.66
C TYR A 77 -3.85 0.70 -2.18
N VAL A 78 -3.55 -0.36 -1.42
CA VAL A 78 -4.54 -1.26 -0.80
C VAL A 78 -5.51 -0.48 0.10
N ARG A 79 -4.98 0.42 0.95
CA ARG A 79 -5.82 1.27 1.82
C ARG A 79 -6.74 2.18 1.01
N CYS A 80 -6.25 2.70 -0.11
CA CYS A 80 -7.03 3.52 -1.03
C CYS A 80 -8.19 2.73 -1.66
N CYS A 81 -7.93 1.53 -2.18
CA CYS A 81 -8.97 0.65 -2.72
C CYS A 81 -10.00 0.28 -1.64
N GLY A 82 -9.54 -0.12 -0.45
CA GLY A 82 -10.40 -0.54 0.66
C GLY A 82 -11.33 0.57 1.15
N SER A 83 -10.84 1.81 1.19
CA SER A 83 -11.64 2.99 1.56
C SER A 83 -12.76 3.28 0.55
N ARG A 84 -12.61 2.82 -0.70
CA ARG A 84 -13.63 2.90 -1.76
C ARG A 84 -14.46 1.62 -1.90
N GLY A 85 -14.35 0.70 -0.94
CA GLY A 85 -15.09 -0.56 -0.95
C GLY A 85 -14.58 -1.61 -1.94
N ALA A 86 -13.40 -1.40 -2.54
CA ALA A 86 -12.77 -2.28 -3.50
C ALA A 86 -11.72 -3.19 -2.84
N GLY A 87 -11.40 -4.31 -3.49
CA GLY A 87 -10.20 -5.09 -3.17
C GLY A 87 -9.00 -4.55 -3.92
N SER A 88 -7.84 -5.19 -3.79
CA SER A 88 -6.61 -4.79 -4.48
C SER A 88 -5.76 -5.99 -4.86
N GLN A 89 -5.07 -5.89 -5.99
CA GLN A 89 -3.97 -6.78 -6.35
C GLN A 89 -2.77 -5.96 -6.82
N GLY A 90 -1.58 -6.51 -6.64
CA GLY A 90 -0.35 -5.93 -7.17
C GLY A 90 0.77 -6.96 -7.21
N SER A 91 1.73 -6.72 -8.09
CA SER A 91 2.87 -7.59 -8.37
C SER A 91 4.13 -6.79 -8.65
#